data_AF-A0A6P0NCG6-F1
#
_entry.id   AF-A0A6P0NCG6-F1
#
_cell.length_a   1.000
_cell.length_b   1.000
_cell.length_c   1.000
_cell.angle_alpha   90.00
_cell.angle_beta   90.00
_cell.angle_gamma   90.00
#
_symmetry.space_group_name_H-M   'P 1'
#
loop_
_entity.id
_entity.type
_entity.pdbx_description
1 polymer ?
#
loop_
_entity_poly.entity_id
_entity_poly.type
_entity_poly.pdbx_seq_one_letter_code
_entity_poly.pdbx_strand_id
1 'polypeptide(L)'
;VPETGRKVVYCTDTIFCEQAIELAKDGDVLIHEATFAHQDAQMAIERLHSTSTMAAQVALGAGVKQLIMTHFSPRYAPGNPLRLDDLLQEARAIFPNTILAYDFFTYEVPRRRSEEKQVVC
;
A
#
# COMPACT_ATOMS: atom_id res chain seq x y z
N VAL A 1 -4.51 8.92 -30.10
CA VAL A 1 -4.22 9.53 -28.78
C VAL A 1 -3.15 8.67 -28.10
N PRO A 2 -2.06 9.24 -27.57
CA PRO A 2 -1.07 8.44 -26.87
C PRO A 2 -1.69 7.76 -25.65
N GLU A 3 -1.38 6.50 -25.43
CA GLU A 3 -1.86 5.74 -24.27
C GLU A 3 -1.14 6.23 -23.00
N THR A 4 -1.88 6.38 -21.91
CA THR A 4 -1.27 6.74 -20.62
C THR A 4 -0.47 5.57 -20.07
N GLY A 5 0.79 5.84 -19.69
CA GLY A 5 1.66 4.84 -19.06
C GLY A 5 1.14 4.36 -17.71
N ARG A 6 1.56 3.16 -17.32
CA ARG A 6 1.31 2.60 -15.98
C ARG A 6 2.40 3.08 -15.03
N LYS A 7 2.03 3.52 -13.83
CA LYS A 7 2.95 3.95 -12.77
C LYS A 7 2.89 2.95 -11.62
N VAL A 8 3.99 2.22 -11.42
CA VAL A 8 4.20 1.35 -10.24
C VAL A 8 5.22 2.01 -9.35
N VAL A 9 4.93 2.08 -8.06
CA VAL A 9 5.80 2.68 -7.06
C VAL A 9 6.15 1.63 -6.03
N TYR A 10 7.44 1.51 -5.72
CA TYR A 10 7.93 0.60 -4.69
C TYR A 10 8.59 1.40 -3.59
N CYS A 11 7.93 1.44 -2.43
CA CYS A 11 8.41 2.03 -1.21
C CYS A 11 8.89 0.90 -0.29
N THR A 12 10.21 0.75 -0.21
CA THR A 12 10.86 -0.23 0.66
C THR A 12 10.95 0.31 2.09
N ASP A 13 11.73 -0.37 2.93
CA ASP A 13 11.96 -0.05 4.33
C ASP A 13 12.08 1.46 4.61
N THR A 14 11.07 1.99 5.30
CA THR A 14 10.97 3.40 5.64
C THR A 14 9.94 3.61 6.75
N ILE A 15 10.17 4.65 7.56
CA ILE A 15 9.13 5.22 8.42
C ILE A 15 8.22 6.13 7.58
N PHE A 16 6.99 6.36 8.04
CA PHE A 16 6.12 7.36 7.43
C PHE A 16 6.87 8.68 7.19
N CYS A 17 6.85 9.14 5.94
CA CYS A 17 7.41 10.42 5.53
C CYS A 17 6.60 11.00 4.35
N GLU A 18 6.53 12.33 4.28
CA GLU A 18 5.78 13.02 3.21
C GLU A 18 6.38 12.75 1.83
N GLN A 19 7.68 12.47 1.75
CA GLN A 19 8.36 12.11 0.51
C GLN A 19 7.83 10.80 -0.08
N ALA A 20 7.35 9.87 0.75
CA ALA A 20 6.70 8.65 0.27
C ALA A 20 5.37 8.96 -0.43
N ILE A 21 4.62 9.94 0.06
CA ILE A 21 3.38 10.42 -0.57
C ILE A 21 3.69 11.04 -1.94
N GLU A 22 4.67 11.95 -2.00
CA GLU A 22 5.07 12.61 -3.25
C GLU A 22 5.60 11.62 -4.30
N LEU A 23 6.39 10.63 -3.86
CA LEU A 23 6.86 9.54 -4.72
C LEU A 23 5.67 8.74 -5.31
N ALA A 24 4.71 8.40 -4.45
CA ALA A 24 3.56 7.56 -4.78
C ALA A 24 2.46 8.26 -5.57
N LYS A 25 2.48 9.60 -5.66
CA LYS A 25 1.42 10.44 -6.22
C LYS A 25 0.83 9.93 -7.54
N ASP A 26 -0.48 9.74 -7.60
CA ASP A 26 -1.26 9.26 -8.75
C ASP A 26 -0.77 7.91 -9.33
N GLY A 27 -0.16 7.07 -8.49
CA GLY A 27 0.31 5.73 -8.86
C GLY A 27 -0.84 4.75 -9.16
N ASP A 28 -0.64 3.84 -10.11
CA ASP A 28 -1.59 2.75 -10.32
C ASP A 28 -1.44 1.68 -9.23
N VAL A 29 -0.20 1.43 -8.79
CA VAL A 29 0.11 0.50 -7.70
C VAL A 29 1.19 1.11 -6.82
N LEU A 30 0.96 1.09 -5.52
CA LEU A 30 1.97 1.32 -4.49
C LEU A 30 2.25 -0.01 -3.78
N ILE A 31 3.50 -0.46 -3.83
CA ILE A 31 4.01 -1.53 -2.98
C ILE A 31 4.71 -0.86 -1.80
N HIS A 32 4.26 -1.14 -0.58
CA HIS A 32 4.77 -0.48 0.63
C HIS A 32 5.05 -1.49 1.73
N GLU A 33 6.10 -1.28 2.52
CA GLU A 33 6.31 -2.06 3.73
C GLU A 33 5.22 -1.81 4.79
N ALA A 34 4.85 -2.85 5.51
CA ALA A 34 3.93 -2.80 6.64
C ALA A 34 4.43 -3.73 7.74
N THR A 35 5.66 -3.46 8.21
CA THR A 35 6.38 -4.34 9.14
C THR A 35 5.61 -4.54 10.45
N PHE A 36 4.87 -3.53 10.91
CA PHE A 36 4.20 -3.52 12.21
C PHE A 36 2.68 -3.26 12.12
N ALA A 37 1.94 -3.74 13.12
CA ALA A 37 0.54 -3.39 13.35
C ALA A 37 0.41 -1.97 13.92
N HIS A 38 -0.79 -1.40 13.87
CA HIS A 38 -1.03 -0.05 14.39
C HIS A 38 -0.63 0.10 15.87
N GLN A 39 -0.98 -0.89 16.70
CA GLN A 39 -0.65 -0.87 18.13
C GLN A 39 0.86 -0.85 18.43
N ASP A 40 1.69 -1.25 17.46
CA ASP A 40 3.14 -1.33 17.59
C ASP A 40 3.84 -0.08 16.99
N ALA A 41 3.11 1.04 16.81
CA ALA A 41 3.62 2.26 16.17
C ALA A 41 4.91 2.81 16.79
N GLN A 42 5.05 2.74 18.12
CA GLN A 42 6.29 3.15 18.78
C GLN A 42 7.48 2.29 18.34
N MET A 43 7.28 0.97 18.24
CA MET A 43 8.32 0.05 17.76
C MET A 43 8.66 0.31 16.29
N ALA A 44 7.66 0.65 15.47
CA ALA A 44 7.87 1.04 14.09
C ALA A 44 8.78 2.27 13.98
N ILE A 45 8.52 3.31 14.79
CA ILE A 45 9.36 4.52 14.84
C ILE A 45 10.78 4.21 15.27
N GLU A 46 10.95 3.46 16.37
CA GLU A 46 12.26 3.10 16.91
C GLU A 46 13.11 2.27 15.94
N ARG A 47 12.44 1.46 15.11
CA ARG A 47 13.09 0.58 14.12
C ARG A 47 13.09 1.15 12.70
N LEU A 48 12.63 2.39 12.51
CA LEU A 48 12.56 3.08 11.22
C LEU A 48 11.75 2.32 10.15
N HIS A 49 10.66 1.69 10.59
CA HIS A 49 9.73 0.96 9.73
C HIS A 49 8.33 1.58 9.78
N SER A 50 7.44 1.07 8.93
CA SER A 50 6.06 1.51 8.84
C SER A 50 5.09 0.54 9.49
N THR A 51 3.98 1.08 10.00
CA THR A 51 2.81 0.28 10.33
C THR A 51 1.90 0.08 9.11
N SER A 52 1.02 -0.92 9.17
CA SER A 52 -0.11 -1.11 8.25
C SER A 52 -0.89 0.19 7.98
N THR A 53 -1.19 0.96 9.04
CA THR A 53 -1.93 2.23 8.94
C THR A 53 -1.10 3.32 8.30
N MET A 54 0.21 3.37 8.55
CA MET A 54 1.10 4.35 7.90
C MET A 54 1.17 4.10 6.40
N ALA A 55 1.33 2.85 5.96
CA ALA A 55 1.29 2.48 4.55
C ALA A 55 -0.04 2.87 3.89
N ALA A 56 -1.17 2.64 4.58
CA ALA A 56 -2.50 3.04 4.11
C ALA A 56 -2.69 4.56 4.05
N GLN A 57 -2.12 5.32 4.99
CA GLN A 57 -2.11 6.78 4.96
C GLN A 57 -1.29 7.32 3.78
N VAL A 58 -0.15 6.71 3.48
CA VAL A 58 0.65 7.05 2.28
C VAL A 58 -0.17 6.80 1.02
N ALA A 59 -0.81 5.63 0.91
CA ALA A 59 -1.66 5.30 -0.24
C ALA A 59 -2.81 6.30 -0.42
N LEU A 60 -3.52 6.63 0.67
CA LEU A 60 -4.63 7.58 0.66
C LEU A 60 -4.14 8.99 0.26
N GLY A 61 -3.08 9.48 0.89
CA GLY A 61 -2.53 10.80 0.60
C GLY A 61 -1.96 10.94 -0.81
N ALA A 62 -1.43 9.85 -1.36
CA ALA A 62 -0.87 9.81 -2.72
C ALA A 62 -1.92 9.65 -3.82
N GLY A 63 -3.17 9.29 -3.48
CA GLY A 63 -4.21 9.03 -4.48
C GLY A 63 -3.88 7.83 -5.39
N VAL A 64 -3.21 6.81 -4.84
CA VAL A 64 -2.91 5.59 -5.62
C VAL A 64 -4.18 4.77 -5.84
N LYS A 65 -4.20 3.90 -6.86
CA LYS A 65 -5.38 3.05 -7.12
C LYS A 65 -5.39 1.77 -6.30
N GLN A 66 -4.20 1.22 -6.01
CA GLN A 66 -4.01 -0.03 -5.30
C GLN A 66 -2.81 0.07 -4.35
N LEU A 67 -2.98 -0.38 -3.11
CA LEU A 67 -1.92 -0.62 -2.15
C LEU A 67 -1.65 -2.13 -2.05
N ILE A 68 -0.39 -2.51 -2.11
CA ILE A 68 0.10 -3.87 -1.89
C ILE A 68 1.06 -3.79 -0.70
N MET A 69 0.66 -4.35 0.44
CA MET A 69 1.51 -4.39 1.63
C MET A 69 2.47 -5.59 1.57
N THR A 70 3.70 -5.39 2.02
CA THR A 70 4.74 -6.42 2.08
C THR A 70 5.66 -6.21 3.29
N HIS A 71 6.73 -7.01 3.40
CA HIS A 71 7.76 -6.89 4.44
C HIS A 71 7.21 -7.01 5.87
N PHE A 72 6.40 -8.05 6.11
CA PHE A 72 5.74 -8.25 7.41
C PHE A 72 6.68 -8.82 8.46
N SER A 73 6.50 -8.42 9.72
CA SER A 73 7.21 -9.04 10.84
C SER A 73 6.79 -10.51 11.01
N PRO A 74 7.74 -11.44 11.31
CA PRO A 74 7.42 -12.82 11.71
C PRO A 74 6.51 -12.93 12.94
N ARG A 75 6.31 -11.84 13.68
CA ARG A 75 5.34 -11.72 14.79
C ARG A 75 3.91 -12.02 14.34
N TYR A 76 3.59 -11.89 13.06
CA TYR A 76 2.25 -12.16 12.54
C TYR A 76 2.10 -13.53 11.87
N ALA A 77 3.06 -14.43 12.11
CA ALA A 77 3.01 -15.81 11.64
C ALA A 77 1.84 -16.61 12.24
N PRO A 78 1.36 -17.67 11.56
CA PRO A 78 0.29 -18.53 12.08
C PRO A 78 0.60 -19.05 13.50
N GLY A 79 -0.38 -18.90 14.40
CA GLY A 79 -0.25 -19.31 15.81
C GLY A 79 0.02 -18.17 16.78
N ASN A 80 0.34 -16.97 16.29
CA ASN A 80 0.48 -15.79 17.12
C ASN A 80 -0.87 -15.07 17.36
N PRO A 81 -0.97 -14.20 18.38
CA PRO A 81 -2.21 -13.50 18.71
C PRO A 81 -2.72 -12.57 17.61
N LEU A 82 -1.79 -11.89 16.91
CA LEU A 82 -2.08 -11.06 15.75
C LEU A 82 -1.63 -11.75 14.48
N ARG A 83 -2.38 -11.54 13.40
CA ARG A 83 -2.18 -12.16 12.09
C ARG A 83 -2.15 -11.10 11.01
N LEU A 84 -1.70 -11.48 9.81
CA LEU A 84 -1.68 -10.58 8.65
C LEU A 84 -3.07 -10.06 8.28
N ASP A 85 -4.14 -10.82 8.55
CA ASP A 85 -5.52 -10.39 8.33
C ASP A 85 -5.92 -9.21 9.24
N ASP A 86 -5.31 -9.07 10.42
CA ASP A 86 -5.54 -7.93 11.31
C ASP A 86 -4.90 -6.67 10.72
N LEU A 87 -3.65 -6.76 10.24
CA LEU A 87 -2.96 -5.67 9.53
C LEU A 87 -3.74 -5.25 8.27
N LEU A 88 -4.29 -6.23 7.53
CA LEU A 88 -5.11 -5.96 6.36
C LEU A 88 -6.39 -5.19 6.71
N GLN A 89 -7.05 -5.55 7.81
CA GLN A 89 -8.23 -4.82 8.29
C GLN A 89 -7.89 -3.40 8.71
N GLU A 90 -6.79 -3.20 9.45
CA GLU A 90 -6.29 -1.88 9.84
C GLU A 90 -6.04 -0.99 8.61
N ALA A 91 -5.35 -1.52 7.60
CA ALA A 91 -5.05 -0.78 6.39
C ALA A 91 -6.32 -0.49 5.56
N ARG A 92 -7.23 -1.46 5.43
CA ARG A 92 -8.50 -1.30 4.68
C ARG A 92 -9.47 -0.31 5.32
N ALA A 93 -9.39 -0.11 6.64
CA ALA A 93 -10.16 0.92 7.31
C ALA A 93 -9.77 2.34 6.86
N ILE A 94 -8.55 2.54 6.36
CA ILE A 94 -8.04 3.83 5.85
C ILE A 94 -8.07 3.85 4.31
N PHE A 95 -7.62 2.78 3.67
CA PHE A 95 -7.53 2.65 2.23
C PHE A 95 -8.09 1.28 1.76
N PRO A 96 -9.36 1.22 1.32
CA PRO A 96 -10.05 -0.05 1.04
C PRO A 96 -9.38 -0.91 -0.04
N ASN A 97 -8.75 -0.30 -1.04
CA ASN A 97 -8.05 -1.00 -2.13
C ASN A 97 -6.67 -1.49 -1.69
N THR A 98 -6.64 -2.31 -0.64
CA THR A 98 -5.42 -2.88 -0.07
C THR A 98 -5.43 -4.41 -0.17
N ILE A 99 -4.29 -4.98 -0.55
CA ILE A 99 -4.03 -6.43 -0.56
C ILE A 99 -2.68 -6.74 0.10
N LEU A 100 -2.50 -7.99 0.51
CA LEU A 100 -1.25 -8.50 1.07
C LEU A 100 -0.45 -9.22 -0.02
N ALA A 101 0.83 -8.91 -0.15
CA ALA A 101 1.76 -9.74 -0.91
C ALA A 101 2.11 -11.01 -0.12
N TYR A 102 2.50 -12.05 -0.84
CA TYR A 102 3.07 -13.29 -0.30
C TYR A 102 4.08 -13.85 -1.32
N ASP A 103 4.86 -14.85 -0.93
CA ASP A 103 5.87 -15.42 -1.82
C ASP A 103 5.24 -15.93 -3.12
N PHE A 104 5.86 -15.59 -4.25
CA PHE A 104 5.36 -15.87 -5.61
C PHE A 104 4.06 -15.17 -6.01
N PHE A 105 3.58 -14.20 -5.22
CA PHE A 105 2.43 -13.38 -5.56
C PHE A 105 2.66 -12.61 -6.86
N THR A 106 1.66 -12.65 -7.75
CA THR A 106 1.66 -11.92 -9.03
C THR A 106 0.47 -10.99 -9.08
N TYR A 107 0.69 -9.76 -9.52
CA TYR A 107 -0.35 -8.75 -9.68
C TYR A 107 -0.27 -8.14 -11.08
N GLU A 108 -1.36 -8.23 -11.84
CA GLU A 108 -1.49 -7.55 -13.13
C GLU A 108 -1.85 -6.09 -12.91
N VAL A 109 -1.07 -5.17 -13.47
CA VAL A 109 -1.38 -3.72 -13.44
C VAL A 109 -2.28 -3.39 -14.65
N PRO A 110 -3.58 -3.13 -14.45
CA PRO A 110 -4.49 -2.87 -15.55
C PRO A 110 -4.10 -1.61 -16.30
N ARG A 111 -4.36 -1.57 -17.60
CA ARG A 111 -4.20 -0.35 -18.38
C ARG A 111 -5.21 0.70 -17.93
N ARG A 112 -4.77 1.96 -17.87
CA ARG A 112 -5.68 3.10 -17.70
C ARG A 112 -6.55 3.17 -18.95
N ARG A 113 -7.85 2.90 -18.83
CA ARG A 113 -8.80 3.22 -19.89
C ARG A 113 -8.96 4.72 -19.89
N SER A 114 -8.70 5.39 -21.01
CA SER A 114 -9.14 6.77 -21.16
C SER A 114 -10.64 6.78 -20.95
N GLU A 115 -11.15 7.58 -20.03
CA GLU A 115 -12.58 7.81 -19.92
C GLU A 115 -13.07 8.20 -21.32
N GLU A 116 -13.89 7.34 -21.93
CA GLU A 116 -14.67 7.72 -23.09
C GLU A 116 -15.50 8.91 -22.63
N LYS A 117 -15.13 10.11 -23.11
CA LYS A 117 -16.01 11.27 -23.00
C LYS A 117 -17.35 10.82 -23.53
N GLN A 118 -18.32 10.62 -22.64
CA GLN A 118 -19.69 10.46 -23.04
C GLN A 118 -20.09 11.78 -23.69
N VAL A 119 -19.93 11.84 -25.01
CA VAL A 119 -20.50 12.90 -25.83
C VAL A 119 -21.99 12.67 -25.74
N VAL A 120 -22.62 13.38 -24.80
CA VAL A 120 -24.07 13.52 -24.76
C VAL A 120 -24.41 14.43 -25.93
N CYS A 121 -24.98 13.84 -26.99
CA CYS A 121 -25.59 14.56 -28.10
C CYS A 121 -26.87 15.26 -27.64
#